data_AF-A0A370NXM6-F1
#
_entry.id   AF-A0A370NXM6-F1
#
_cell.length_a   1.000
_cell.length_b   1.000
_cell.length_c   1.000
_cell.angle_alpha   90.00
_cell.angle_beta   90.00
_cell.angle_gamma   90.00
#
_symmetry.space_group_name_H-M   'P 1'
#
loop_
_entity.id
_entity.type
_entity.pdbx_description
1 polymer ?
#
loop_
_entity_poly.entity_id
_entity_poly.type
_entity_poly.pdbx_seq_one_letter_code
_entity_poly.pdbx_strand_id
1 'polypeptide(L)'
;MTGNAMTHVDLKRMAMAADRRGAFLPTATRKEIVGTLQMQDIVLALGAEAGEQRCIEAGLEVLAMAGHPPARAAVSVGHGRQPALDFYIDADMQTCCELDSAVQQAIASRFTSVLPPGLAVSVLPLEVYMRESAAAGQPFQAESFRTCARELLAGAGEMHQRLAVVCAYLSVLHEAQGLAERLGYLEQSLLDQGQEALSWRLRRHRSLEGRALAQALEGLSRAADGALYEFGTRYSFERASYQLEQMQRVHDRIARFRDTCRLGEPWSEPRYAACAHAPY
;
A
#
# COMPACT_ATOMS: atom_id res chain seq x y z
N MET A 1 9.31 -39.37 -2.21
CA MET A 1 8.64 -38.28 -2.95
C MET A 1 8.30 -37.18 -1.96
N THR A 2 9.16 -36.18 -1.83
CA THR A 2 8.89 -34.97 -1.05
C THR A 2 8.35 -33.94 -2.02
N GLY A 3 7.02 -33.77 -2.05
CA GLY A 3 6.36 -32.79 -2.90
C GLY A 3 6.56 -31.37 -2.35
N ASN A 4 6.85 -30.42 -3.23
CA ASN A 4 6.88 -29.00 -2.90
C ASN A 4 5.50 -28.57 -2.40
N ALA A 5 5.45 -27.97 -1.21
CA ALA A 5 4.23 -27.39 -0.68
C ALA A 5 4.11 -25.96 -1.18
N MET A 6 3.42 -25.78 -2.32
CA MET A 6 3.01 -24.46 -2.76
C MET A 6 1.85 -23.99 -1.87
N THR A 7 2.16 -23.36 -0.74
CA THR A 7 1.15 -22.71 0.07
C THR A 7 0.68 -21.45 -0.65
N HIS A 8 -0.48 -21.55 -1.31
CA HIS A 8 -1.25 -20.37 -1.68
C HIS A 8 -1.67 -19.66 -0.39
N VAL A 9 -0.83 -18.77 0.10
CA VAL A 9 -1.33 -17.67 0.92
C VAL A 9 -1.96 -16.69 -0.07
N ASP A 10 -3.19 -17.02 -0.49
CA ASP A 10 -4.07 -16.04 -1.10
C ASP A 10 -4.33 -14.99 -0.02
N LEU A 11 -3.48 -13.98 0.07
CA LEU A 11 -3.87 -12.67 0.58
C LEU A 11 -4.81 -12.04 -0.46
N LYS A 12 -5.94 -12.73 -0.71
CA LYS A 12 -7.10 -12.21 -1.40
C LYS A 12 -7.66 -11.13 -0.49
N ARG A 13 -7.17 -9.90 -0.66
CA ARG A 13 -8.09 -8.77 -0.56
C ARG A 13 -9.15 -9.01 -1.62
N MET A 14 -10.27 -9.59 -1.21
CA MET A 14 -11.45 -9.64 -2.05
C MET A 14 -11.86 -8.20 -2.31
N ALA A 15 -11.49 -7.69 -3.48
CA ALA A 15 -12.17 -6.59 -4.12
C ALA A 15 -12.25 -6.95 -5.59
N MET A 16 -13.45 -7.37 -5.98
CA MET A 16 -13.82 -7.70 -7.35
C MET A 16 -13.47 -6.55 -8.30
N ALA A 17 -12.79 -6.92 -9.38
CA ALA A 17 -12.81 -6.34 -10.73
C ALA A 17 -12.79 -4.80 -10.92
N ALA A 18 -11.68 -4.37 -11.52
CA ALA A 18 -11.60 -3.49 -12.68
C ALA A 18 -11.76 -1.96 -12.51
N ASP A 19 -10.58 -1.32 -12.52
CA ASP A 19 -10.14 -0.44 -13.61
C ASP A 19 -10.75 0.98 -13.68
N ARG A 20 -10.19 1.91 -12.89
CA ARG A 20 -9.77 3.30 -13.20
C ARG A 20 -9.45 4.10 -11.91
N ARG A 21 -8.14 4.24 -11.66
CA ARG A 21 -7.43 5.38 -11.03
C ARG A 21 -8.11 6.07 -9.84
N GLY A 22 -7.68 5.64 -8.65
CA GLY A 22 -7.68 6.38 -7.39
C GLY A 22 -6.62 5.79 -6.46
N ALA A 23 -5.43 5.53 -7.00
CA ALA A 23 -4.42 4.66 -6.41
C ALA A 23 -3.72 5.28 -5.18
N PHE A 24 -4.19 4.92 -3.98
CA PHE A 24 -3.32 4.96 -2.80
C PHE A 24 -2.96 3.57 -2.27
N LEU A 25 -3.58 2.50 -2.78
CA LEU A 25 -3.15 1.13 -2.51
C LEU A 25 -3.26 0.31 -3.80
N PRO A 26 -2.17 0.05 -4.54
CA PRO A 26 -2.20 -0.91 -5.62
C PRO A 26 -2.53 -2.29 -5.04
N THR A 27 -3.50 -2.97 -5.63
CA THR A 27 -3.77 -4.39 -5.38
C THR A 27 -2.59 -5.19 -5.94
N ALA A 28 -1.58 -5.43 -5.11
CA ALA A 28 -0.46 -6.31 -5.45
C ALA A 28 -0.87 -7.74 -5.08
N THR A 29 -0.78 -8.66 -6.03
CA THR A 29 -0.87 -10.09 -5.73
C THR A 29 0.52 -10.55 -5.30
N ARG A 30 0.62 -11.01 -4.04
CA ARG A 30 1.82 -11.63 -3.49
C ARG A 30 1.62 -13.14 -3.45
N LYS A 31 2.49 -13.90 -4.11
CA LYS A 31 2.54 -15.37 -4.04
C LYS A 31 3.80 -15.79 -3.31
N GLU A 32 3.67 -16.77 -2.42
CA GLU A 32 4.78 -17.25 -1.60
C GLU A 32 5.11 -18.69 -1.95
N ILE A 33 6.39 -18.98 -2.08
CA ILE A 33 6.90 -20.32 -2.39
C ILE A 33 7.82 -20.72 -1.25
N VAL A 34 7.52 -21.87 -0.63
CA VAL A 34 8.21 -22.38 0.56
C VAL A 34 8.77 -23.77 0.26
N GLY A 35 9.95 -24.06 0.79
CA GLY A 35 10.62 -25.35 0.63
C GLY A 35 11.71 -25.32 -0.43
N THR A 36 12.01 -26.45 -1.06
CA THR A 36 13.06 -26.55 -2.08
C THR A 36 12.64 -25.79 -3.33
N LEU A 37 13.09 -24.54 -3.44
CA LEU A 37 12.74 -23.63 -4.53
C LEU A 37 13.28 -24.16 -5.86
N GLN A 38 12.36 -24.62 -6.72
CA GLN A 38 12.66 -24.93 -8.10
C GLN A 38 12.41 -23.69 -8.96
N MET A 39 13.29 -23.44 -9.92
CA MET A 39 13.12 -22.33 -10.86
C MET A 39 11.75 -22.36 -11.54
N GLN A 40 11.25 -23.55 -11.90
CA GLN A 40 9.95 -23.67 -12.58
C GLN A 40 8.78 -23.17 -11.72
N ASP A 41 8.82 -23.35 -10.39
CA ASP A 41 7.78 -22.88 -9.49
C ASP A 41 7.70 -21.35 -9.49
N ILE A 42 8.86 -20.68 -9.52
CA ILE A 42 8.97 -19.21 -9.57
C ILE A 42 8.50 -18.68 -10.93
N VAL A 43 8.92 -19.32 -12.02
CA VAL A 43 8.52 -18.96 -13.38
C VAL A 43 7.00 -19.07 -13.57
N LEU A 44 6.40 -20.15 -13.08
CA LEU A 44 4.95 -20.34 -13.11
C LEU A 44 4.21 -19.32 -12.23
N ALA A 45 4.76 -18.96 -11.08
CA ALA A 45 4.16 -17.98 -10.19
C ALA A 45 4.14 -16.56 -10.80
N LEU A 46 5.23 -16.17 -11.46
CA LEU A 46 5.41 -14.88 -12.15
C LEU A 46 4.68 -14.81 -13.50
N GLY A 47 4.51 -15.94 -14.19
CA GLY A 47 4.20 -15.94 -15.63
C GLY A 47 5.39 -15.46 -16.45
N ALA A 48 6.61 -15.81 -16.00
CA ALA A 48 7.83 -15.16 -16.45
C ALA A 48 8.20 -15.43 -17.91
N GLU A 49 8.52 -14.37 -18.66
CA GLU A 49 9.09 -14.43 -20.01
C GLU A 49 10.61 -14.71 -19.99
N ALA A 50 11.19 -14.94 -21.16
CA ALA A 50 12.62 -15.31 -21.30
C ALA A 50 13.61 -14.29 -20.71
N GLY A 51 13.23 -13.01 -20.60
CA GLY A 51 14.03 -12.00 -19.91
C GLY A 51 14.00 -12.18 -18.38
N GLU A 52 12.83 -12.42 -17.82
CA GLU A 52 12.62 -12.57 -16.39
C GLU A 52 13.20 -13.90 -15.89
N GLN A 53 13.09 -14.97 -16.69
CA GLN A 53 13.72 -16.26 -16.44
C GLN A 53 15.24 -16.14 -16.23
N ARG A 54 15.92 -15.39 -17.10
CA ARG A 54 17.38 -15.15 -16.97
C ARG A 54 17.76 -14.41 -15.69
N CYS A 55 16.87 -13.59 -15.15
CA CYS A 55 17.06 -12.89 -13.88
C CYS A 55 16.90 -13.84 -12.69
N ILE A 56 15.88 -14.71 -12.75
CA ILE A 56 15.64 -15.75 -11.74
C ILE A 56 16.85 -16.70 -11.68
N GLU A 57 17.34 -17.16 -12.85
CA GLU A 57 18.53 -18.00 -12.94
C GLU A 57 19.75 -17.32 -12.32
N ALA A 58 19.97 -16.03 -12.61
CA ALA A 58 21.10 -15.28 -12.06
C ALA A 58 21.06 -15.22 -10.54
N GLY A 59 19.89 -14.94 -9.99
CA GLY A 59 19.67 -14.91 -8.55
C GLY A 59 19.95 -16.27 -7.90
N LEU A 60 19.35 -17.34 -8.43
CA LEU A 60 19.52 -18.69 -7.89
C LEU A 60 20.98 -19.18 -7.98
N GLU A 61 21.68 -18.89 -9.08
CA GLU A 61 23.08 -19.27 -9.25
C GLU A 61 24.00 -18.56 -8.25
N VAL A 62 23.85 -17.25 -8.07
CA VAL A 62 24.64 -16.48 -7.10
C VAL A 62 24.43 -17.01 -5.68
N LEU A 63 23.17 -17.23 -5.31
CA LEU A 63 22.81 -17.75 -3.98
C LEU A 63 23.34 -19.17 -3.77
N ALA A 64 23.29 -20.03 -4.79
CA ALA A 64 23.85 -21.38 -4.74
C ALA A 64 25.37 -21.39 -4.62
N MET A 65 26.07 -20.55 -5.39
CA MET A 65 27.53 -20.43 -5.35
C MET A 65 28.03 -19.90 -4.00
N ALA A 66 27.27 -19.00 -3.37
CA ALA A 66 27.59 -18.47 -2.06
C ALA A 66 27.21 -19.43 -0.90
N GLY A 67 26.55 -20.56 -1.18
CA GLY A 67 26.10 -21.49 -0.14
C GLY A 67 24.91 -20.99 0.68
N HIS A 68 24.14 -20.02 0.16
CA HIS A 68 22.97 -19.44 0.81
C HIS A 68 21.70 -19.71 -0.01
N PRO A 69 21.21 -20.97 -0.08
CA PRO A 69 20.00 -21.27 -0.81
C PRO A 69 18.79 -20.54 -0.18
N PRO A 70 17.87 -20.00 -1.01
CA PRO A 70 16.69 -19.32 -0.51
C PRO A 70 15.80 -20.29 0.29
N ALA A 71 15.39 -19.86 1.49
CA ALA A 71 14.45 -20.58 2.33
C ALA A 71 12.99 -20.33 1.91
N ARG A 72 12.73 -19.12 1.38
CA ARG A 72 11.44 -18.70 0.82
C ARG A 72 11.66 -17.76 -0.35
N ALA A 73 10.68 -17.73 -1.26
CA ALA A 73 10.60 -16.70 -2.29
C ALA A 73 9.21 -16.06 -2.25
N ALA A 74 9.15 -14.74 -2.36
CA ALA A 74 7.90 -14.01 -2.56
C ALA A 74 7.91 -13.35 -3.93
N VAL A 75 6.84 -13.59 -4.68
CA VAL A 75 6.59 -12.98 -5.98
C VAL A 75 5.51 -11.94 -5.80
N SER A 76 5.79 -10.70 -6.17
CA SER A 76 4.83 -9.60 -6.11
C SER A 76 4.56 -9.08 -7.53
N VAL A 77 3.31 -9.20 -7.97
CA VAL A 77 2.85 -8.67 -9.25
C VAL A 77 1.77 -7.61 -8.99
N GLY A 78 2.00 -6.39 -9.47
CA GLY A 78 1.08 -5.27 -9.27
C GLY A 78 0.80 -4.54 -10.57
N HIS A 79 -0.42 -4.02 -10.73
CA HIS A 79 -0.77 -3.24 -11.92
C HIS A 79 0.11 -1.99 -12.06
N GLY A 80 0.79 -1.84 -13.19
CA GLY A 80 1.67 -0.70 -13.50
C GLY A 80 2.97 -0.66 -12.71
N ARG A 81 3.29 -1.72 -11.94
CA ARG A 81 4.60 -1.90 -11.31
C ARG A 81 5.34 -3.03 -12.02
N GLN A 82 6.65 -2.89 -12.06
CA GLN A 82 7.52 -3.99 -12.46
C GLN A 82 7.31 -5.15 -11.49
N PRO A 83 7.16 -6.40 -11.96
CA PRO A 83 7.10 -7.55 -11.08
C PRO A 83 8.37 -7.62 -10.23
N ALA A 84 8.22 -8.11 -9.01
CA ALA A 84 9.30 -8.25 -8.05
C ALA A 84 9.40 -9.68 -7.52
N LEU A 85 10.62 -10.13 -7.27
CA LEU A 85 10.98 -11.42 -6.69
C LEU A 85 11.92 -11.18 -5.50
N ASP A 86 11.45 -11.50 -4.30
CA ASP A 86 12.22 -11.40 -3.08
C ASP A 86 12.66 -12.80 -2.63
N PHE A 87 13.98 -13.04 -2.59
CA PHE A 87 14.58 -14.22 -2.01
C PHE A 87 14.86 -13.99 -0.53
N TYR A 88 14.26 -14.81 0.33
CA TYR A 88 14.52 -14.79 1.76
C TYR A 88 15.49 -15.90 2.15
N ILE A 89 16.64 -15.51 2.68
CA ILE A 89 17.71 -16.43 3.08
C ILE A 89 17.95 -16.38 4.59
N ASP A 90 18.42 -17.49 5.15
CA ASP A 90 18.85 -17.56 6.55
C ASP A 90 20.28 -17.00 6.68
N ALA A 91 20.39 -15.67 6.66
CA ALA A 91 21.63 -14.93 6.78
C ALA A 91 21.37 -13.56 7.44
N ASP A 92 22.44 -12.93 7.93
CA ASP A 92 22.35 -11.59 8.50
C ASP A 92 22.18 -10.49 7.43
N MET A 93 21.87 -9.28 7.88
CA MET A 93 21.60 -8.13 6.99
C MET A 93 22.80 -7.81 6.09
N GLN A 94 24.02 -7.86 6.63
CA GLN A 94 25.22 -7.51 5.89
C GLN A 94 25.45 -8.50 4.73
N THR A 95 25.35 -9.79 5.04
CA THR A 95 25.47 -10.87 4.06
C THR A 95 24.38 -10.75 2.99
N CYS A 96 23.14 -10.45 3.37
CA CYS A 96 22.07 -10.22 2.41
C CYS A 96 22.35 -9.04 1.48
N CYS A 97 22.89 -7.93 1.99
CA CYS A 97 23.25 -6.76 1.16
C CYS A 97 24.40 -7.07 0.17
N GLU A 98 25.41 -7.83 0.60
CA GLU A 98 26.50 -8.27 -0.27
C GLU A 98 25.99 -9.20 -1.37
N LEU A 99 25.11 -10.15 -1.02
CA LEU A 99 24.48 -11.05 -1.98
C LEU A 99 23.52 -10.33 -2.92
N ASP A 100 22.74 -9.36 -2.43
CA ASP A 100 21.86 -8.54 -3.27
C ASP A 100 22.69 -7.81 -4.35
N SER A 101 23.80 -7.20 -3.95
CA SER A 101 24.73 -6.53 -4.87
C SER A 101 25.32 -7.51 -5.90
N ALA A 102 25.71 -8.71 -5.47
CA ALA A 102 26.22 -9.76 -6.36
C ALA A 102 25.15 -10.25 -7.35
N VAL A 103 23.90 -10.39 -6.90
CA VAL A 103 22.75 -10.71 -7.76
C VAL A 103 22.51 -9.61 -8.78
N GLN A 104 22.50 -8.33 -8.38
CA GLN A 104 22.34 -7.22 -9.33
C GLN A 104 23.45 -7.20 -10.38
N GLN A 105 24.70 -7.44 -9.96
CA GLN A 105 25.84 -7.50 -10.87
C GLN A 105 25.74 -8.69 -11.85
N ALA A 106 25.31 -9.86 -11.36
CA ALA A 106 25.10 -11.04 -12.19
C ALA A 106 23.97 -10.81 -13.20
N ILE A 107 22.85 -10.21 -12.79
CA ILE A 107 21.77 -9.81 -13.68
C ILE A 107 22.30 -8.84 -14.74
N ALA A 108 22.95 -7.75 -14.34
CA ALA A 108 23.49 -6.76 -15.26
C ALA A 108 24.44 -7.37 -16.31
N SER A 109 25.25 -8.36 -15.92
CA SER A 109 26.17 -9.05 -16.84
C SER A 109 25.45 -9.87 -17.95
N ARG A 110 24.19 -10.24 -17.76
CA ARG A 110 23.39 -11.07 -18.69
C ARG A 110 22.57 -10.26 -19.69
N PHE A 111 22.45 -8.95 -19.49
CA PHE A 111 21.69 -8.07 -20.36
C PHE A 111 22.60 -7.01 -20.97
N THR A 112 22.60 -6.94 -22.30
CA THR A 112 23.23 -5.87 -23.08
C THR A 112 22.25 -4.76 -23.44
N SER A 113 20.98 -4.91 -23.06
CA SER A 113 19.91 -3.95 -23.30
C SER A 113 20.04 -2.75 -22.36
N VAL A 114 19.73 -1.56 -22.88
CA VAL A 114 19.60 -0.33 -22.08
C VAL A 114 18.32 -0.35 -21.22
N LEU A 115 17.32 -1.13 -21.63
CA LEU A 115 16.09 -1.30 -20.85
C LEU A 115 16.34 -2.26 -19.68
N PRO A 116 15.83 -1.94 -18.48
CA PRO A 116 15.99 -2.79 -17.31
C PRO A 116 15.36 -4.16 -17.58
N PRO A 117 15.93 -5.24 -17.01
CA PRO A 117 15.29 -6.54 -17.03
C PRO A 117 13.91 -6.39 -16.40
N GLY A 118 12.85 -6.86 -17.05
CA GLY A 118 11.46 -6.65 -16.63
C GLY A 118 11.08 -7.18 -15.24
N LEU A 119 12.03 -7.72 -14.46
CA LEU A 119 11.86 -8.25 -13.11
C LEU A 119 12.83 -7.58 -12.13
N ALA A 120 12.31 -7.03 -11.03
CA ALA A 120 13.13 -6.64 -9.89
C ALA A 120 13.42 -7.87 -9.03
N VAL A 121 14.68 -8.11 -8.69
CA VAL A 121 15.08 -9.23 -7.83
C VAL A 121 15.77 -8.66 -6.60
N SER A 122 15.44 -9.16 -5.41
CA SER A 122 16.06 -8.71 -4.16
C SER A 122 16.40 -9.88 -3.23
N VAL A 123 17.44 -9.70 -2.41
CA VAL A 123 17.84 -10.67 -1.37
C VAL A 123 17.62 -10.05 0.00
N LEU A 124 16.84 -10.74 0.85
CA LEU A 124 16.42 -10.24 2.16
C LEU A 124 16.65 -11.29 3.26
N PRO A 125 16.90 -10.87 4.52
CA PRO A 125 16.97 -11.78 5.65
C PRO A 125 15.62 -12.45 5.91
N LEU A 126 15.61 -13.76 6.20
CA LEU A 126 14.40 -14.50 6.56
C LEU A 126 13.70 -13.93 7.81
N GLU A 127 14.45 -13.30 8.71
CA GLU A 127 13.88 -12.63 9.89
C GLU A 127 12.95 -11.47 9.50
N VAL A 128 13.26 -10.74 8.42
CA VAL A 128 12.41 -9.64 7.91
C VAL A 128 11.06 -10.20 7.48
N TYR A 129 11.05 -11.31 6.73
CA TYR A 129 9.82 -12.00 6.35
C TYR A 129 8.99 -12.40 7.58
N MET A 130 9.61 -13.00 8.60
CA MET A 130 8.88 -13.42 9.80
C MET A 130 8.20 -12.26 10.53
N ARG A 131 8.88 -11.10 10.64
CA ARG A 131 8.31 -9.89 11.24
C ARG A 131 7.18 -9.31 10.39
N GLU A 132 7.37 -9.23 9.08
CA GLU A 132 6.36 -8.71 8.15
C GLU A 132 5.11 -9.60 8.07
N SER A 133 5.29 -10.93 8.03
CA SER A 133 4.18 -11.89 8.03
C SER A 133 3.39 -11.86 9.35
N ALA A 134 4.06 -11.65 10.49
CA ALA A 134 3.39 -11.46 11.77
C ALA A 134 2.57 -10.15 11.80
N ALA A 135 3.07 -9.09 11.16
CA ALA A 135 2.38 -7.81 11.04
C ALA A 135 1.24 -7.82 9.99
N ALA A 136 1.33 -8.68 8.97
CA ALA A 136 0.37 -8.75 7.85
C ALA A 136 -1.06 -9.14 8.27
N GLY A 137 -1.24 -9.65 9.50
CA GLY A 137 -2.56 -9.94 10.08
C GLY A 137 -3.26 -8.73 10.72
N GLN A 138 -2.58 -7.59 10.90
CA GLN A 138 -3.18 -6.40 11.52
C GLN A 138 -3.62 -5.40 10.44
N PRO A 139 -4.93 -5.07 10.34
CA PRO A 139 -5.35 -3.98 9.48
C PRO A 139 -4.71 -2.69 9.99
N PHE A 140 -4.05 -1.94 9.11
CA PHE A 140 -3.53 -0.62 9.45
C PHE A 140 -4.68 0.24 9.96
N GLN A 141 -4.55 0.70 11.20
CA GLN A 141 -5.53 1.58 11.83
C GLN A 141 -5.13 3.03 11.56
N ALA A 142 -6.12 3.91 11.45
CA ALA A 142 -5.87 5.35 11.31
C ALA A 142 -4.94 5.88 12.42
N GLU A 143 -5.04 5.34 13.63
CA GLU A 143 -4.19 5.75 14.76
C GLU A 143 -2.70 5.40 14.56
N SER A 144 -2.39 4.28 13.90
CA SER A 144 -1.01 3.91 13.57
C SER A 144 -0.38 4.96 12.66
N PHE A 145 -1.12 5.39 11.65
CA PHE A 145 -0.68 6.43 10.73
C PHE A 145 -0.56 7.81 11.40
N ARG A 146 -1.45 8.16 12.33
CA ARG A 146 -1.33 9.39 13.14
C ARG A 146 -0.08 9.38 14.02
N THR A 147 0.19 8.26 14.66
CA THR A 147 1.37 8.10 15.52
C THR A 147 2.63 8.23 14.68
N CYS A 148 2.70 7.52 13.55
CA CYS A 148 3.80 7.62 12.61
C CYS A 148 3.99 9.06 12.09
N ALA A 149 2.91 9.76 11.73
CA ALA A 149 3.00 11.15 11.29
C ALA A 149 3.63 12.08 12.34
N ARG A 150 3.27 11.91 13.61
CA ARG A 150 3.84 12.69 14.73
C ARG A 150 5.32 12.38 14.94
N GLU A 151 5.69 11.10 14.90
CA GLU A 151 7.08 10.66 15.05
C GLU A 151 7.95 11.17 13.89
N LEU A 152 7.45 11.10 12.66
CA LEU A 152 8.12 11.63 11.47
C LEU A 152 8.26 13.15 11.54
N LEU A 153 7.24 13.88 11.98
CA LEU A 153 7.34 15.33 12.14
C LEU A 153 8.36 15.72 13.22
N ALA A 154 8.46 14.94 14.30
CA ALA A 154 9.47 15.13 15.35
C ALA A 154 10.89 14.77 14.86
N GLY A 155 11.00 13.91 13.85
CA GLY A 155 12.24 13.60 13.16
C GLY A 155 12.80 14.81 12.40
N ALA A 156 14.12 14.82 12.19
CA ALA A 156 14.79 15.88 11.47
C ALA A 156 14.83 15.59 9.96
N GLY A 157 14.49 16.57 9.14
CA GLY A 157 14.74 16.55 7.69
C GLY A 157 13.48 16.66 6.83
N GLU A 158 13.70 17.15 5.61
CA GLU A 158 12.62 17.43 4.65
C GLU A 158 11.84 16.16 4.29
N MET A 159 12.52 15.01 4.12
CA MET A 159 11.83 13.76 3.78
C MET A 159 10.91 13.29 4.91
N HIS A 160 11.35 13.41 6.17
CA HIS A 160 10.50 13.09 7.32
C HIS A 160 9.28 14.01 7.38
N GLN A 161 9.44 15.31 7.11
CA GLN A 161 8.33 16.27 7.03
C GLN A 161 7.32 15.92 5.93
N ARG A 162 7.81 15.53 4.74
CA ARG A 162 6.95 15.10 3.62
C ARG A 162 6.20 13.81 3.96
N LEU A 163 6.91 12.80 4.47
CA LEU A 163 6.31 11.53 4.87
C LEU A 163 5.30 11.70 6.01
N ALA A 164 5.55 12.62 6.95
CA ALA A 164 4.59 12.93 8.02
C ALA A 164 3.24 13.37 7.45
N VAL A 165 3.25 14.24 6.43
CA VAL A 165 2.02 14.69 5.75
C VAL A 165 1.31 13.54 5.04
N VAL A 166 2.06 12.63 4.41
CA VAL A 166 1.49 11.44 3.76
C VAL A 166 0.85 10.50 4.79
N CYS A 167 1.53 10.22 5.89
CA CYS A 167 0.98 9.40 6.97
C CYS A 167 -0.29 10.02 7.56
N ALA A 168 -0.29 11.32 7.84
CA ALA A 168 -1.47 12.01 8.37
C ALA A 168 -2.63 12.07 7.35
N TYR A 169 -2.33 12.08 6.05
CA TYR A 169 -3.37 11.93 5.03
C TYR A 169 -3.96 10.51 5.01
N LEU A 170 -3.11 9.48 5.07
CA LEU A 170 -3.54 8.08 5.11
C LEU A 170 -4.42 7.80 6.33
N SER A 171 -4.12 8.38 7.50
CA SER A 171 -4.99 8.25 8.67
C SER A 171 -6.39 8.80 8.40
N VAL A 172 -6.48 10.01 7.84
CA VAL A 172 -7.77 10.65 7.51
C VAL A 172 -8.54 9.83 6.46
N LEU A 173 -7.84 9.35 5.43
CA LEU A 173 -8.44 8.54 4.37
C LEU A 173 -9.06 7.26 4.94
N HIS A 174 -8.35 6.54 5.81
CA HIS A 174 -8.84 5.34 6.46
C HIS A 174 -10.08 5.58 7.33
N GLU A 175 -10.11 6.66 8.11
CA GLU A 175 -11.30 6.98 8.92
C GLU A 175 -12.50 7.38 8.06
N ALA A 176 -12.27 8.13 6.99
CA ALA A 176 -13.32 8.53 6.08
C ALA A 176 -13.89 7.32 5.31
N GLN A 177 -13.05 6.34 4.94
CA GLN A 177 -13.50 5.05 4.38
C GLN A 177 -14.41 4.31 5.36
N GLY A 178 -13.98 4.12 6.61
CA GLY A 178 -14.79 3.46 7.63
C GLY A 178 -16.11 4.19 7.93
N LEU A 179 -16.11 5.52 7.85
CA LEU A 179 -17.34 6.33 7.91
C LEU A 179 -18.26 6.05 6.72
N ALA A 180 -17.75 6.04 5.49
CA ALA A 180 -18.53 5.81 4.29
C ALA A 180 -19.15 4.40 4.23
N GLU A 181 -18.42 3.39 4.72
CA GLU A 181 -18.92 2.02 4.91
C GLU A 181 -20.09 1.96 5.89
N ARG A 182 -19.94 2.59 7.07
CA ARG A 182 -21.00 2.62 8.10
C ARG A 182 -22.26 3.33 7.66
N LEU A 183 -22.13 4.35 6.81
CA LEU A 183 -23.28 5.09 6.26
C LEU A 183 -24.02 4.32 5.16
N GLY A 184 -23.60 3.08 4.86
CA GLY A 184 -24.29 2.19 3.92
C GLY A 184 -24.27 2.73 2.49
N TYR A 185 -23.31 3.60 2.14
CA TYR A 185 -23.16 4.04 0.77
C TYR A 185 -22.76 2.83 -0.07
N LEU A 186 -23.71 2.31 -0.85
CA LEU A 186 -23.55 1.16 -1.73
C LEU A 186 -22.17 1.16 -2.40
N GLU A 187 -21.53 -0.01 -2.42
CA GLU A 187 -20.45 -0.36 -3.34
C GLU A 187 -20.98 -0.32 -4.78
N GLN A 188 -21.33 0.87 -5.29
CA GLN A 188 -21.60 1.03 -6.70
C GLN A 188 -20.26 1.13 -7.40
N SER A 189 -19.86 0.02 -8.02
CA SER A 189 -18.66 -0.25 -8.84
C SER A 189 -18.41 0.71 -10.01
N LEU A 190 -19.03 1.89 -10.04
CA LEU A 190 -18.81 2.90 -11.07
C LEU A 190 -17.61 3.81 -10.78
N LEU A 191 -17.15 3.87 -9.53
CA LEU A 191 -15.97 4.62 -9.12
C LEU A 191 -15.12 3.71 -8.23
N ASP A 192 -13.93 3.36 -8.72
CA ASP A 192 -12.94 2.51 -8.05
C ASP A 192 -12.60 2.95 -6.62
N GLN A 193 -11.99 2.04 -5.86
CA GLN A 193 -11.40 2.36 -4.56
C GLN A 193 -10.42 3.53 -4.69
N GLY A 194 -10.61 4.58 -3.89
CA GLY A 194 -9.75 5.77 -3.91
C GLY A 194 -10.37 7.00 -3.26
N GLN A 195 -9.58 8.07 -3.14
CA GLN A 195 -10.02 9.31 -2.50
C GLN A 195 -11.11 10.03 -3.31
N GLU A 196 -11.08 9.97 -4.64
CA GLU A 196 -12.10 10.61 -5.48
C GLU A 196 -13.46 9.94 -5.30
N ALA A 197 -13.51 8.61 -5.34
CA ALA A 197 -14.74 7.85 -5.09
C ALA A 197 -15.30 8.10 -3.69
N LEU A 198 -14.42 8.20 -2.68
CA LEU A 198 -14.82 8.55 -1.32
C LEU A 198 -15.43 9.95 -1.25
N SER A 199 -14.84 10.92 -1.94
CA SER A 199 -15.37 12.29 -2.04
C SER A 199 -16.74 12.33 -2.70
N TRP A 200 -16.95 11.53 -3.75
CA TRP A 200 -18.26 11.36 -4.37
C TRP A 200 -19.30 10.74 -3.43
N ARG A 201 -18.93 9.69 -2.67
CA ARG A 201 -19.81 9.06 -1.67
C ARG A 201 -20.24 10.06 -0.60
N LEU A 202 -19.31 10.86 -0.09
CA LEU A 202 -19.61 11.90 0.90
C LEU A 202 -20.48 13.03 0.33
N ARG A 203 -20.26 13.44 -0.93
CA ARG A 203 -21.12 14.42 -1.61
C ARG A 203 -22.54 13.90 -1.83
N ARG A 204 -22.70 12.60 -2.10
CA ARG A 204 -23.99 11.94 -2.30
C ARG A 204 -24.88 11.98 -1.06
N HIS A 205 -24.30 12.16 0.13
CA HIS A 205 -25.06 12.39 1.37
C HIS A 205 -25.94 13.65 1.34
N ARG A 206 -25.65 14.61 0.44
CA ARG A 206 -26.38 15.89 0.28
C ARG A 206 -26.42 16.80 1.52
N SER A 207 -25.83 16.44 2.65
CA SER A 207 -25.62 17.36 3.77
C SER A 207 -24.47 18.34 3.50
N LEU A 208 -24.49 19.48 4.20
CA LEU A 208 -23.41 20.48 4.11
C LEU A 208 -22.10 19.89 4.64
N GLU A 209 -22.19 19.12 5.73
CA GLU A 209 -21.08 18.46 6.42
C GLU A 209 -20.42 17.42 5.51
N GLY A 210 -21.21 16.60 4.81
CA GLY A 210 -20.69 15.61 3.85
C GLY A 210 -19.96 16.27 2.67
N ARG A 211 -20.52 17.36 2.12
CA ARG A 211 -19.82 18.15 1.07
C ARG A 211 -18.56 18.82 1.59
N ALA A 212 -18.58 19.35 2.82
CA ALA A 212 -17.42 19.98 3.43
C ALA A 212 -16.31 18.96 3.73
N LEU A 213 -16.66 17.75 4.15
CA LEU A 213 -15.71 16.65 4.34
C LEU A 213 -15.09 16.22 3.00
N ALA A 214 -15.88 16.08 1.95
CA ALA A 214 -15.37 15.78 0.61
C ALA A 214 -14.37 16.86 0.14
N GLN A 215 -14.71 18.15 0.31
CA GLN A 215 -13.82 19.25 -0.05
C GLN A 215 -12.51 19.24 0.76
N ALA A 216 -12.60 18.92 2.05
CA ALA A 216 -11.43 18.83 2.91
C ALA A 216 -10.52 17.66 2.48
N LEU A 217 -11.09 16.50 2.15
CA LEU A 217 -10.33 15.35 1.65
C LEU A 217 -9.60 15.66 0.33
N GLU A 218 -10.22 16.38 -0.59
CA GLU A 218 -9.56 16.81 -1.84
C GLU A 218 -8.38 17.75 -1.57
N GLY A 219 -8.53 18.67 -0.61
CA GLY A 219 -7.45 19.56 -0.18
C GLY A 219 -6.27 18.80 0.43
N LEU A 220 -6.57 17.83 1.31
CA LEU A 220 -5.55 17.00 1.96
C LEU A 220 -4.86 16.05 0.97
N SER A 221 -5.60 15.46 0.04
CA SER A 221 -5.02 14.62 -1.03
C SER A 221 -4.00 15.42 -1.83
N ARG A 222 -4.35 16.63 -2.26
CA ARG A 222 -3.42 17.51 -2.99
C ARG A 222 -2.17 17.85 -2.15
N ALA A 223 -2.33 18.07 -0.85
CA ALA A 223 -1.20 18.32 0.04
C ALA A 223 -0.27 17.12 0.17
N ALA A 224 -0.83 15.90 0.26
CA ALA A 224 -0.07 14.65 0.29
C ALA A 224 0.62 14.38 -1.06
N ASP A 225 -0.06 14.60 -2.18
CA ASP A 225 0.54 14.48 -3.52
C ASP A 225 1.69 15.46 -3.71
N GLY A 226 1.52 16.72 -3.28
CA GLY A 226 2.59 17.70 -3.30
C GLY A 226 3.78 17.29 -2.42
N ALA A 227 3.52 16.69 -1.25
CA ALA A 227 4.59 16.16 -0.41
C ALA A 227 5.33 14.99 -1.10
N LEU A 228 4.62 14.12 -1.82
CA LEU A 228 5.17 12.93 -2.48
C LEU A 228 5.92 13.23 -3.78
N TYR A 229 5.48 14.21 -4.57
CA TYR A 229 5.95 14.35 -5.95
C TYR A 229 6.62 15.70 -6.25
N GLU A 230 6.38 16.75 -5.47
CA GLU A 230 6.95 18.07 -5.72
C GLU A 230 8.31 18.26 -5.01
N PHE A 231 9.35 17.61 -5.52
CA PHE A 231 10.73 17.75 -5.01
C PHE A 231 11.46 19.00 -5.51
N GLY A 232 10.89 19.71 -6.50
CA GLY A 232 11.48 20.94 -7.04
C GLY A 232 11.41 22.15 -6.09
N THR A 233 10.68 22.03 -4.98
CA THR A 233 10.56 23.08 -3.96
C THR A 233 10.88 22.48 -2.59
N ARG A 234 11.56 23.23 -1.72
CA ARG A 234 11.82 22.78 -0.35
C ARG A 234 10.50 22.62 0.41
N TYR A 235 10.34 21.50 1.10
CA TYR A 235 9.27 21.33 2.08
C TYR A 235 9.77 21.74 3.46
N SER A 236 9.04 22.65 4.12
CA SER A 236 9.43 23.16 5.43
C SER A 236 8.68 22.47 6.56
N PHE A 237 9.25 22.56 7.76
CA PHE A 237 8.64 22.06 8.98
C PHE A 237 7.30 22.74 9.28
N GLU A 238 7.22 24.05 9.06
CA GLU A 238 6.00 24.85 9.27
C GLU A 238 4.90 24.42 8.32
N ARG A 239 5.23 24.15 7.05
CA ARG A 239 4.27 23.62 6.07
C ARG A 239 3.76 22.25 6.50
N ALA A 240 4.64 21.34 6.91
CA ALA A 240 4.24 20.01 7.38
C ALA A 240 3.37 20.09 8.64
N SER A 241 3.76 20.91 9.61
CA SER A 241 3.00 21.15 10.85
C SER A 241 1.60 21.69 10.57
N TYR A 242 1.49 22.68 9.66
CA TYR A 242 0.20 23.20 9.21
C TYR A 242 -0.67 22.09 8.60
N GLN A 243 -0.13 21.23 7.74
CA GLN A 243 -0.90 20.14 7.14
C GLN A 243 -1.37 19.12 8.18
N LEU A 244 -0.51 18.78 9.15
CA LEU A 244 -0.87 17.90 10.26
C LEU A 244 -2.01 18.48 11.10
N GLU A 245 -1.99 19.78 11.39
CA GLU A 245 -3.11 20.45 12.07
C GLU A 245 -4.40 20.41 11.23
N GLN A 246 -4.32 20.64 9.91
CA GLN A 246 -5.51 20.52 9.05
C GLN A 246 -6.07 19.10 9.05
N MET A 247 -5.21 18.08 9.02
CA MET A 247 -5.61 16.68 9.05
C MET A 247 -6.27 16.31 10.39
N GLN A 248 -5.74 16.81 11.52
CA GLN A 248 -6.39 16.66 12.82
C GLN A 248 -7.79 17.29 12.85
N ARG A 249 -7.94 18.52 12.32
CA ARG A 249 -9.25 19.18 12.25
C ARG A 249 -10.25 18.38 11.41
N VAL A 250 -9.79 17.68 10.36
CA VAL A 250 -10.65 16.80 9.55
C VAL A 250 -11.02 15.53 10.32
N HIS A 251 -10.11 14.94 11.08
CA HIS A 251 -10.45 13.84 12.00
C HIS A 251 -11.57 14.24 12.97
N ASP A 252 -11.46 15.41 13.60
CA ASP A 252 -12.50 15.88 14.52
C ASP A 252 -13.84 16.12 13.79
N ARG A 253 -13.80 16.57 12.53
CA ARG A 253 -15.01 16.70 11.69
C ARG A 253 -15.62 15.35 11.35
N ILE A 254 -14.80 14.34 11.03
CA ILE A 254 -15.26 12.97 10.77
C ILE A 254 -15.94 12.40 12.02
N ALA A 255 -15.33 12.58 13.20
CA ALA A 255 -15.90 12.15 14.47
C ALA A 255 -17.24 12.83 14.75
N ARG A 256 -17.31 14.17 14.66
CA ARG A 256 -18.58 14.90 14.84
C ARG A 256 -19.64 14.46 13.83
N PHE A 257 -19.27 14.33 12.56
CA PHE A 257 -20.20 13.91 11.52
C PHE A 257 -20.75 12.50 11.78
N ARG A 258 -19.88 11.57 12.21
CA ARG A 258 -20.28 10.23 12.66
C ARG A 258 -21.32 10.28 13.79
N ASP A 259 -21.11 11.15 14.79
CA ASP A 259 -22.00 11.26 15.94
C ASP A 259 -23.35 11.90 15.57
N THR A 260 -23.34 12.86 14.63
CA THR A 260 -24.56 13.51 14.12
C THR A 260 -25.36 12.60 13.19
N CYS A 261 -24.68 11.76 12.42
CA CYS A 261 -25.29 10.73 11.58
C CYS A 261 -25.63 9.52 12.43
N ARG A 262 -26.62 9.63 13.33
CA ARG A 262 -27.22 8.44 13.96
C ARG A 262 -27.73 7.52 12.85
N LEU A 263 -27.25 6.27 12.86
CA LEU A 263 -27.79 5.16 12.08
C LEU A 263 -29.31 5.22 12.17
N GLY A 264 -29.98 5.54 11.06
CA GLY A 264 -31.41 5.27 10.97
C GLY A 264 -31.64 3.80 11.34
N GLU A 265 -32.77 3.49 11.98
CA GLU A 265 -33.29 2.13 12.14
C GLU A 265 -33.08 1.31 10.85
N PRO A 266 -33.11 -0.04 10.86
CA PRO A 266 -33.02 -0.81 9.61
C PRO A 266 -34.25 -0.49 8.71
N TRP A 267 -34.14 0.58 7.94
CA TRP A 267 -35.18 1.13 7.07
C TRP A 267 -35.35 0.13 5.93
N SER A 268 -36.40 -0.68 6.07
CA SER A 268 -36.88 -1.61 5.08
C SER A 268 -37.61 -0.80 3.99
N GLU A 269 -36.86 -0.07 3.15
CA GLU A 269 -37.20 0.38 1.78
C GLU A 269 -36.33 1.58 1.33
N PRO A 270 -36.05 1.75 0.02
CA PRO A 270 -35.05 2.69 -0.47
C PRO A 270 -35.60 4.12 -0.52
N ARG A 271 -35.51 4.87 0.58
CA ARG A 271 -35.62 6.33 0.57
C ARG A 271 -34.60 7.01 1.50
N TYR A 272 -33.63 7.66 0.84
CA TYR A 272 -32.82 8.83 1.23
C TYR A 272 -32.52 9.06 2.73
N ALA A 273 -31.24 8.95 3.10
CA ALA A 273 -30.73 9.41 4.38
C ALA A 273 -30.96 10.94 4.53
N ALA A 274 -31.74 11.33 5.53
CA ALA A 274 -31.93 12.71 5.95
C ALA A 274 -31.22 12.92 7.30
N CYS A 275 -30.32 13.90 7.38
CA CYS A 275 -29.83 14.38 8.67
C CYS A 275 -30.90 15.26 9.33
N ALA A 276 -31.02 15.16 10.65
CA ALA A 276 -31.83 16.07 11.44
C ALA A 276 -31.32 17.50 11.24
N HIS A 277 -32.17 18.37 10.69
CA HIS A 277 -31.90 19.80 10.60
C HIS A 277 -31.74 20.38 12.02
N ALA A 278 -30.55 20.86 12.36
CA ALA A 278 -30.41 21.86 13.42
C ALA A 278 -30.89 23.22 12.86
N PRO A 279 -31.70 23.99 13.60
CA PRO A 279 -32.16 25.29 13.12
C PRO A 279 -31.07 26.35 13.29
N TYR A 280 -30.75 26.97 12.15
CA TYR A 280 -29.98 28.21 11.89
C TYR A 280 -28.46 28.18 12.10
#